data_AF-A0A7C6WJI8-F1
#
_entry.id   AF-A0A7C6WJI8-F1
#
_cell.length_a   1.000
_cell.length_b   1.000
_cell.length_c   1.000
_cell.angle_alpha   90.00
_cell.angle_beta   90.00
_cell.angle_gamma   90.00
#
_symmetry.space_group_name_H-M   'P 1'
#
loop_
_entity.id
_entity.type
_entity.pdbx_description
1 polymer ?
#
loop_
_entity_poly.entity_id
_entity_poly.type
_entity_poly.pdbx_seq_one_letter_code
_entity_poly.pdbx_strand_id
1 'polypeptide(L)' 'MRLFRKKKCPGEHFLIHEINKTRLDLEAAYSSFENVVDPDLIDSCIYEMNAVQDRYKFLLKQAKAENITMNS' A
#
# COMPACT_ATOMS: atom_id res chain seq x y z
N MET A 1 -2.34 -29.41 -22.31
CA MET A 1 -1.64 -28.82 -21.14
C MET A 1 -2.52 -27.75 -20.55
N ARG A 2 -2.68 -27.76 -19.22
CA ARG A 2 -3.72 -27.04 -18.47
C ARG A 2 -3.52 -25.52 -18.51
N LEU A 3 -4.55 -24.84 -19.02
CA LEU A 3 -5.14 -23.60 -18.53
C LEU A 3 -4.16 -22.58 -17.95
N PHE A 4 -3.79 -21.59 -18.78
CA PHE A 4 -3.49 -20.26 -18.27
C PHE A 4 -4.71 -19.80 -17.46
N ARG A 5 -4.64 -19.98 -16.15
CA ARG A 5 -5.58 -19.40 -15.20
C ARG A 5 -5.40 -17.90 -15.34
N LYS A 6 -6.23 -17.26 -16.18
CA LYS A 6 -6.39 -15.81 -16.12
C LYS A 6 -6.70 -15.50 -14.66
N LYS A 7 -5.71 -14.95 -13.96
CA LYS A 7 -5.89 -14.47 -12.60
C LYS A 7 -6.99 -13.44 -12.73
N LYS A 8 -8.17 -13.81 -12.21
CA LYS A 8 -9.40 -13.03 -12.28
C LYS A 8 -9.05 -11.62 -11.81
N CYS A 9 -9.02 -10.65 -12.73
CA CYS A 9 -8.84 -9.25 -12.42
C CYS A 9 -10.07 -8.81 -11.61
N PRO A 10 -9.97 -8.55 -10.31
CA PRO A 10 -11.04 -7.88 -9.59
C PRO A 10 -10.74 -6.38 -9.78
N GLY A 11 -10.94 -5.91 -11.01
CA GLY A 11 -10.31 -4.73 -11.62
C GLY A 11 -10.67 -3.36 -11.05
N GLU A 12 -11.14 -3.28 -9.81
CA GLU A 12 -11.37 -2.00 -9.12
C GLU A 12 -11.41 -2.23 -7.61
N HIS A 13 -12.29 -3.14 -7.17
CA HIS A 13 -12.49 -3.45 -5.75
C HIS A 13 -11.24 -4.04 -5.07
N PHE A 14 -10.41 -4.80 -5.79
CA PHE A 14 -9.16 -5.31 -5.23
C PHE A 14 -8.12 -4.21 -5.09
N LEU A 15 -8.04 -3.29 -6.03
CA LEU A 15 -7.10 -2.18 -5.96
C LEU A 15 -7.50 -1.21 -4.84
N ILE A 16 -8.78 -0.89 -4.70
CA ILE A 16 -9.31 -0.09 -3.58
C ILE A 16 -9.05 -0.79 -2.24
N HIS A 17 -9.22 -2.11 -2.17
CA HIS A 17 -8.90 -2.88 -0.97
C HIS A 17 -7.41 -2.82 -0.62
N GLU A 18 -6.52 -3.01 -1.60
CA GLU A 18 -5.07 -2.91 -1.40
C GLU A 18 -4.63 -1.49 -1.00
N ILE A 19 -5.26 -0.45 -1.55
CA ILE A 19 -5.02 0.96 -1.17
C ILE A 19 -5.40 1.19 0.29
N ASN A 20 -6.60 0.77 0.70
CA ASN A 20 -7.06 0.92 2.08
C ASN A 20 -6.19 0.12 3.05
N LYS A 21 -5.82 -1.11 2.69
CA LYS A 21 -4.92 -1.93 3.49
C LYS A 21 -3.55 -1.29 3.64
N THR A 22 -2.95 -0.83 2.53
CA THR A 22 -1.64 -0.16 2.55
C THR A 22 -1.69 1.13 3.38
N ARG A 23 -2.82 1.85 3.36
CA ARG A 23 -3.03 3.02 4.21
C ARG A 23 -3.06 2.66 5.70
N LEU A 24 -3.76 1.59 6.08
CA LEU A 24 -3.77 1.10 7.46
C LEU A 24 -2.39 0.66 7.92
N ASP A 25 -1.66 -0.07 7.06
CA ASP A 25 -0.29 -0.49 7.34
C ASP A 25 0.64 0.74 7.52
N LEU A 26 0.44 1.79 6.72
CA LEU A 26 1.17 3.05 6.84
C LEU A 26 0.86 3.75 8.17
N GLU A 27 -0.41 3.81 8.57
CA GLU A 27 -0.83 4.41 9.85
C GLU A 27 -0.26 3.63 11.05
N ALA A 28 -0.23 2.31 10.96
CA ALA A 28 0.41 1.44 11.96
C ALA A 28 1.94 1.65 12.03
N ALA A 29 2.60 1.76 10.87
CA ALA A 29 4.04 2.06 10.80
C ALA A 29 4.34 3.46 11.37
N TYR A 30 3.48 4.45 11.09
CA TYR A 30 3.60 5.80 11.63
C TYR A 30 3.47 5.82 13.15
N SER A 31 2.48 5.11 13.69
CA SER A 31 2.31 4.96 15.15
C SER A 31 3.46 4.19 15.81
N SER A 32 4.06 3.24 15.09
CA SER A 32 5.25 2.53 15.56
C SER A 32 6.46 3.47 15.60
N PHE A 33 6.65 4.31 14.57
CA PHE A 33 7.71 5.32 14.53
C PHE A 33 7.61 6.33 15.68
N GLU A 34 6.40 6.79 16.02
CA GLU A 34 6.20 7.71 17.15
C GLU A 34 6.65 7.14 18.51
N ASN A 35 6.68 5.81 18.66
CA ASN A 35 7.07 5.12 19.89
C ASN A 35 8.49 4.55 19.86
N VAL A 36 9.16 4.56 18.70
CA VAL A 36 10.54 4.10 18.56
C VAL A 36 11.48 5.22 19.03
N VAL A 37 12.21 4.96 20.11
CA VAL A 37 13.15 5.92 20.73
C VAL A 37 14.61 5.52 20.48
N ASP A 38 14.84 4.33 19.93
CA ASP A 38 16.17 3.82 19.65
C ASP A 38 16.70 4.36 18.30
N PRO A 39 17.85 5.06 18.28
CA PRO A 39 18.35 5.74 17.08
C PRO A 39 18.68 4.81 15.89
N ASP A 40 19.11 3.56 16.13
CA ASP A 40 19.37 2.61 15.05
C ASP A 40 18.04 2.07 14.47
N LEU A 41 17.01 1.96 15.31
CA LEU A 41 15.67 1.55 14.88
C LEU A 41 14.90 2.69 14.18
N ILE A 42 15.18 3.96 14.52
CA ILE A 42 14.61 5.14 13.85
C ILE A 42 14.92 5.12 12.35
N ASP A 43 16.20 4.92 11.99
CA ASP A 43 16.60 4.86 10.57
C ASP A 43 15.90 3.71 9.84
N SER A 44 15.85 2.51 10.46
CA SER A 44 15.12 1.37 9.91
C SER A 44 13.63 1.68 9.70
N CYS A 45 12.97 2.30 10.67
CA CYS A 45 11.57 2.69 10.57
C CYS A 45 11.33 3.75 9.50
N ILE A 46 12.26 4.69 9.28
CA ILE A 46 12.16 5.68 8.18
C ILE A 46 12.19 4.97 6.84
N TYR A 47 13.10 4.01 6.63
CA TYR A 47 13.17 3.24 5.38
C TYR A 47 11.91 2.41 5.15
N GLU A 48 11.40 1.76 6.20
CA GLU A 48 10.17 0.96 6.12
C GLU A 48 8.95 1.84 5.79
N MET A 49 8.80 2.97 6.48
CA MET A 49 7.74 3.93 6.23
C MET A 49 7.81 4.51 4.82
N ASN A 50 9.01 4.82 4.32
CA ASN A 50 9.22 5.28 2.95
C ASN A 50 8.82 4.20 1.92
N ALA A 51 9.17 2.93 2.17
CA ALA A 51 8.79 1.83 1.30
C ALA A 51 7.26 1.65 1.24
N VAL A 52 6.57 1.73 2.38
CA VAL A 52 5.10 1.65 2.46
C VAL A 52 4.45 2.86 1.76
N GLN A 53 4.99 4.06 1.97
CA GLN A 53 4.54 5.28 1.28
C GLN A 53 4.68 5.17 -0.24
N ASP A 54 5.81 4.67 -0.72
CA ASP A 54 6.05 4.56 -2.17
C ASP A 54 5.16 3.49 -2.80
N ARG A 55 4.88 2.39 -2.07
CA ARG A 55 3.85 1.42 -2.46
C ARG A 55 2.47 2.06 -2.53
N TYR A 56 2.10 2.88 -1.55
CA TYR A 56 0.82 3.60 -1.56
C TYR A 56 0.70 4.55 -2.76
N LYS A 57 1.75 5.35 -3.03
CA LYS A 57 1.82 6.23 -4.22
C LYS A 57 1.71 5.44 -5.52
N PHE A 58 2.35 4.27 -5.61
CA PHE A 58 2.25 3.40 -6.77
C PHE A 58 0.82 2.91 -6.99
N LEU A 59 0.16 2.42 -5.93
CA LEU A 59 -1.23 1.97 -6.01
C LEU A 59 -2.19 3.11 -6.38
N LEU A 60 -1.98 4.32 -5.87
CA LEU A 60 -2.76 5.50 -6.27
C LEU A 60 -2.57 5.87 -7.75
N LYS A 61 -1.33 5.81 -8.25
CA LYS A 61 -1.04 6.01 -9.68
C LYS A 61 -1.74 4.95 -10.52
N GLN A 62 -1.73 3.70 -10.06
CA GLN A 62 -2.42 2.60 -10.73
C GLN A 62 -3.94 2.83 -10.73
N ALA A 63 -4.54 3.25 -9.61
CA ALA A 63 -5.98 3.55 -9.54
C ALA A 63 -6.38 4.68 -10.48
N LYS A 64 -5.56 5.72 -10.55
CA LYS A 64 -5.74 6.83 -11.49
C LYS A 64 -5.63 6.37 -12.95
N ALA A 65 -4.70 5.47 -13.27
CA ALA A 65 -4.55 4.91 -14.61
C ALA A 65 -5.74 4.01 -15.00
N GLU A 66 -6.31 3.29 -14.04
CA GLU A 66 -7.49 2.45 -14.23
C GLU A 66 -8.83 3.23 -14.20
N ASN A 67 -8.79 4.57 -14.12
CA ASN A 67 -9.96 5.47 -13.99
C ASN A 67 -10.90 5.07 -12.83
N ILE A 68 -10.34 4.47 -11.79
CA ILE A 68 -11.08 4.07 -10.61
C ILE A 68 -11.48 5.33 -9.87
N THR A 69 -12.77 5.64 -9.95
CA THR A 69 -13.34 6.80 -9.26
C THR A 69 -13.68 6.31 -7.86
N MET A 70 -12.88 6.69 -6.85
CA MET A 70 -13.23 6.48 -5.45
C MET A 70 -14.44 7.37 -5.14
N ASN A 71 -15.63 6.92 -5.56
CA ASN A 71 -16.87 7.59 -5.25
C ASN A 71 -17.21 7.23 -3.80
N SER A 72 -17.03 8.23 -2.93
CA SER A 72 -17.45 8.22 -1.52
C SER A 72 -18.93 7.88 -1.35
#